data_AF-A0A7W1XRE7-F1
#
_entry.id   AF-A0A7W1XRE7-F1
#
_cell.length_a   1.000
_cell.length_b   1.000
_cell.length_c   1.000
_cell.angle_alpha   90.00
_cell.angle_beta   90.00
_cell.angle_gamma   90.00
#
_symmetry.space_group_name_H-M   'P 1'
#
loop_
_entity.id
_entity.type
_entity.pdbx_description
1 polymer ?
#
loop_
_entity_poly.entity_id
_entity_poly.type
_entity_poly.pdbx_seq_one_letter_code
_entity_poly.pdbx_strand_id
1 'polypeptide(L)'
;MKRMDNANNKISTKMIDKQAKTIMKHPYVVKFLLDNQEEITPSQLRPFLSKLNQYIRELDHCKECPGLEKCPNLMRGYYPSLKVYAGNLITMNQCTKLQNYHMEQNRKKLIQCHVIPKEVKVATFNTIEITSD
;
A
#
# COMPACT_ATOMS: atom_id res chain seq x y z
N MET A 1 -27.57 33.78 21.38
CA MET A 1 -26.73 33.08 20.39
C MET A 1 -26.60 31.62 20.82
N LYS A 2 -26.93 30.68 19.93
CA LYS A 2 -27.41 29.31 20.24
C LYS A 2 -26.38 28.43 20.97
N ARG A 3 -26.80 27.87 22.11
CA ARG A 3 -26.22 26.65 22.71
C ARG A 3 -26.74 25.44 21.91
N MET A 4 -25.94 24.86 21.01
CA MET A 4 -26.40 23.65 20.28
C MET A 4 -25.28 22.75 19.70
N ASP A 5 -24.21 22.44 20.43
CA ASP A 5 -23.10 21.61 19.88
C ASP A 5 -22.62 20.42 20.76
N ASN A 6 -23.34 20.04 21.83
CA ASN A 6 -22.82 19.05 22.79
C ASN A 6 -23.28 17.59 22.53
N ALA A 7 -24.41 17.38 21.87
CA ALA A 7 -24.98 16.03 21.68
C ALA A 7 -24.34 15.25 20.51
N ASN A 8 -24.10 15.91 19.37
CA ASN A 8 -23.50 15.29 18.19
C ASN A 8 -22.04 14.90 18.41
N ASN A 9 -21.28 15.72 19.15
CA ASN A 9 -19.90 15.43 19.52
C ASN A 9 -19.81 14.18 20.43
N LYS A 10 -20.75 14.04 21.38
CA LYS A 10 -20.83 12.92 22.33
C LYS A 10 -21.23 11.58 21.69
N ILE A 11 -22.06 11.62 20.64
CA ILE A 11 -22.44 10.43 19.85
C ILE A 11 -21.25 9.94 19.02
N SER A 12 -20.54 10.86 18.36
CA SER A 12 -19.35 10.57 17.56
C SER A 12 -18.23 9.95 18.41
N THR A 13 -17.95 10.51 19.59
CA THR A 13 -16.94 9.96 20.52
C THR A 13 -17.29 8.56 21.02
N LYS A 14 -18.55 8.29 21.37
CA LYS A 14 -18.97 6.92 21.78
C LYS A 14 -18.81 5.89 20.67
N MET A 15 -19.09 6.25 19.41
CA MET A 15 -18.87 5.34 18.27
C MET A 15 -17.39 5.06 18.04
N ILE A 16 -16.55 6.10 18.10
CA ILE A 16 -15.09 5.97 17.99
C ILE A 16 -14.55 5.05 19.08
N ASP A 17 -15.01 5.20 20.33
CA ASP A 17 -14.55 4.35 21.45
C ASP A 17 -14.97 2.89 21.29
N LYS A 18 -16.17 2.62 20.77
CA LYS A 18 -16.62 1.25 20.47
C LYS A 18 -15.76 0.62 19.38
N GLN A 19 -15.47 1.37 18.31
CA GLN A 19 -14.64 0.90 17.20
C GLN A 19 -13.19 0.68 17.64
N ALA A 20 -12.65 1.57 18.47
CA ALA A 20 -11.32 1.44 19.05
C ALA A 20 -11.17 0.13 19.84
N LYS A 21 -12.16 -0.21 20.69
CA LYS A 21 -12.18 -1.47 21.45
C LYS A 21 -12.16 -2.70 20.54
N THR A 22 -12.85 -2.66 19.40
CA THR A 22 -12.83 -3.77 18.45
C THR A 22 -11.48 -3.91 17.76
N ILE A 23 -10.90 -2.79 17.29
CA ILE A 23 -9.60 -2.77 16.63
C ILE A 23 -8.49 -3.27 17.57
N MET A 24 -8.49 -2.82 18.82
CA MET A 24 -7.50 -3.22 19.83
C MET A 24 -7.57 -4.70 20.24
N LYS A 25 -8.68 -5.39 19.92
CA LYS A 25 -8.83 -6.83 20.15
C LYS A 25 -8.44 -7.66 18.93
N HIS A 26 -8.18 -7.04 17.79
CA HIS A 26 -7.86 -7.76 16.57
C HIS A 26 -6.50 -8.46 16.69
N PRO A 27 -6.36 -9.77 16.38
CA PRO A 27 -5.13 -10.52 16.62
C PRO A 27 -3.87 -9.90 16.01
N TYR A 28 -3.95 -9.40 14.77
CA TYR A 28 -2.81 -8.72 14.14
C TYR A 28 -2.40 -7.42 14.84
N VAL A 29 -3.37 -6.66 15.36
CA VAL A 29 -3.10 -5.41 16.09
C VAL A 29 -2.51 -5.73 17.45
N VAL A 30 -3.08 -6.70 18.17
CA VAL A 30 -2.55 -7.18 19.46
C VAL A 30 -1.11 -7.63 19.29
N LYS A 31 -0.84 -8.50 18.32
CA LYS A 31 0.52 -8.98 18.04
C LYS A 31 1.49 -7.83 17.77
N PHE A 32 1.10 -6.89 16.89
CA PHE A 32 1.93 -5.73 16.59
C PHE A 32 2.25 -4.89 17.84
N LEU A 33 1.29 -4.71 18.74
CA LEU A 33 1.53 -3.98 19.99
C LEU A 33 2.43 -4.75 20.95
N LEU A 34 2.29 -6.08 21.03
CA LEU A 34 3.18 -6.92 21.82
C LEU A 34 4.62 -6.87 21.29
N ASP A 35 4.79 -6.88 19.97
CA ASP A 35 6.10 -6.86 19.32
C ASP A 35 6.79 -5.48 19.44
N ASN A 36 6.05 -4.40 19.73
CA ASN A 36 6.54 -3.02 19.74
C ASN A 36 6.17 -2.25 21.02
N GLN A 37 6.08 -2.95 22.17
CA GLN A 37 5.65 -2.34 23.45
C GLN A 37 6.57 -1.21 23.92
N GLU A 38 7.87 -1.25 23.59
CA GLU A 38 8.84 -0.23 23.97
C GLU A 38 8.71 1.05 23.14
N GLU A 39 8.23 0.93 21.90
CA GLU A 39 8.12 2.05 20.95
C GLU A 39 6.70 2.64 20.88
N ILE A 40 5.67 1.85 21.20
CA ILE A 40 4.27 2.23 21.00
C ILE A 40 3.45 1.96 22.26
N THR A 41 2.88 3.04 22.79
CA THR A 41 1.86 2.96 23.84
C THR A 41 0.44 2.95 23.25
N PRO A 42 -0.54 2.33 23.94
CA PRO A 42 -1.94 2.30 23.47
C PRO A 42 -2.56 3.68 23.24
N SER A 43 -2.14 4.71 23.99
CA SER A 43 -2.62 6.08 23.85
C SER A 43 -2.15 6.74 22.55
N GLN A 44 -0.97 6.39 22.06
CA GLN A 44 -0.40 6.89 20.79
C GLN A 44 -1.12 6.34 19.55
N LEU A 45 -1.91 5.27 19.68
CA LEU A 45 -2.66 4.66 18.56
C LEU A 45 -3.94 5.41 18.22
N ARG A 46 -4.43 6.29 19.10
CA ARG A 46 -5.72 6.97 18.93
C ARG A 46 -5.83 7.72 17.58
N PRO A 47 -4.80 8.46 17.13
CA PRO A 47 -4.82 9.10 15.80
C PRO A 47 -4.79 8.10 14.64
N PHE A 48 -4.28 6.89 14.88
CA PHE A 48 -4.13 5.84 13.88
C PHE A 48 -5.32 4.89 13.82
N LEU A 49 -6.34 5.04 14.67
CA LEU A 49 -7.50 4.14 14.70
C LEU A 49 -8.20 3.99 13.33
N SER A 50 -8.38 5.09 12.61
CA SER A 50 -8.96 5.04 11.26
C SER A 50 -8.10 4.23 10.29
N LYS A 51 -6.77 4.42 10.36
CA LYS A 51 -5.78 3.70 9.56
C LYS A 51 -5.75 2.20 9.92
N LEU A 52 -5.79 1.85 11.20
CA LEU A 52 -5.84 0.46 11.67
C LEU A 52 -7.14 -0.25 11.28
N ASN A 53 -8.26 0.47 11.31
CA ASN A 53 -9.54 -0.04 10.84
C ASN A 53 -9.49 -0.34 9.33
N GLN A 54 -8.89 0.55 8.54
CA GLN A 54 -8.66 0.31 7.12
C GLN A 54 -7.73 -0.88 6.88
N TYR A 55 -6.65 -0.99 7.65
CA TYR A 55 -5.74 -2.14 7.60
C TYR A 55 -6.48 -3.47 7.77
N ILE A 56 -7.33 -3.59 8.80
CA ILE A 56 -8.11 -4.82 9.04
C ILE A 56 -9.02 -5.14 7.84
N ARG A 57 -9.78 -4.16 7.34
CA ARG A 57 -10.66 -4.37 6.18
C ARG A 57 -9.89 -4.80 4.93
N GLU A 58 -8.76 -4.15 4.65
CA GLU A 58 -7.94 -4.47 3.48
C GLU A 58 -7.27 -5.85 3.59
N LEU A 59 -6.98 -6.33 4.80
CA LEU A 59 -6.55 -7.70 5.01
C LEU A 59 -7.66 -8.71 4.69
N ASP A 60 -8.90 -8.44 5.12
CA ASP A 60 -10.03 -9.33 4.82
C ASP A 60 -10.35 -9.33 3.32
N HIS A 61 -10.33 -8.16 2.68
CA HIS A 61 -10.39 -8.01 1.24
C HIS A 61 -9.32 -8.82 0.48
N CYS A 62 -8.10 -8.89 1.01
CA CYS A 62 -7.02 -9.69 0.41
C CYS A 62 -7.31 -11.20 0.46
N LYS A 63 -8.02 -11.69 1.48
CA LYS A 63 -8.40 -13.13 1.60
C LYS A 63 -9.38 -13.53 0.48
N GLU A 64 -10.27 -12.62 0.09
CA GLU A 64 -11.30 -12.86 -0.94
C GLU A 64 -11.00 -12.11 -2.25
N CYS A 65 -9.71 -11.86 -2.54
CA CYS A 65 -9.31 -10.97 -3.63
C CYS A 65 -9.64 -11.56 -5.02
N PRO A 66 -10.60 -10.97 -5.79
CA PRO A 66 -11.10 -11.53 -7.05
C PRO A 66 -10.13 -11.35 -8.23
N GLY A 67 -9.05 -10.59 -8.05
CA GLY A 67 -8.10 -10.28 -9.11
C GLY A 67 -7.53 -8.87 -8.96
N LEU A 68 -6.55 -8.52 -9.79
CA LEU A 68 -5.93 -7.19 -9.77
C LEU A 68 -6.90 -6.11 -10.27
N GLU A 69 -7.63 -6.38 -11.35
CA GLU A 69 -8.56 -5.42 -11.97
C GLU A 69 -9.74 -5.06 -11.04
N LYS A 70 -10.27 -6.07 -10.33
CA LYS A 70 -11.39 -5.96 -9.39
C LYS A 70 -10.93 -5.94 -7.93
N CYS A 71 -9.68 -5.54 -7.66
CA CYS A 71 -9.16 -5.52 -6.30
C CYS A 71 -9.99 -4.55 -5.43
N PRO A 72 -10.59 -5.01 -4.31
CA PRO A 72 -11.47 -4.19 -3.48
C PRO A 72 -10.72 -3.28 -2.49
N ASN A 73 -9.38 -3.36 -2.44
CA ASN A 73 -8.57 -2.45 -1.62
C ASN A 73 -8.57 -1.05 -2.23
N LEU A 74 -8.40 -0.03 -1.37
CA LEU A 74 -8.33 1.36 -1.81
C LEU A 74 -7.18 1.56 -2.81
N MET A 75 -6.02 0.96 -2.52
CA MET A 75 -4.87 0.94 -3.41
C MET A 75 -4.81 -0.42 -4.13
N ARG A 76 -5.27 -0.44 -5.38
CA ARG A 76 -5.34 -1.67 -6.19
C ARG A 76 -3.96 -2.31 -6.38
N GLY A 77 -3.88 -3.60 -6.08
CA GLY A 77 -2.63 -4.36 -6.18
C GLY A 77 -1.67 -4.19 -5.01
N TYR A 78 -2.09 -3.48 -3.95
CA TYR A 78 -1.32 -3.33 -2.72
C TYR A 78 -2.09 -3.88 -1.52
N TYR A 79 -1.33 -4.25 -0.50
CA TYR A 79 -1.86 -4.62 0.81
C TYR A 79 -1.06 -3.93 1.92
N PRO A 80 -1.72 -3.57 3.03
CA PRO A 80 -1.06 -2.88 4.12
C PRO A 80 -0.35 -3.86 5.06
N SER A 81 0.76 -3.44 5.64
CA SER A 81 1.49 -4.12 6.72
C SER A 81 1.75 -3.16 7.88
N LEU A 82 1.70 -3.65 9.11
CA LEU A 82 2.06 -2.87 10.28
C LEU A 82 3.59 -2.83 10.46
N LYS A 83 4.16 -1.64 10.53
CA LYS A 83 5.59 -1.38 10.79
C LYS A 83 5.74 -0.04 11.50
N VAL A 84 6.64 0.03 12.48
CA VAL A 84 7.02 1.30 13.11
C VAL A 84 8.10 1.95 12.25
N TYR A 85 7.80 3.08 11.63
CA TYR A 85 8.80 3.80 10.84
C TYR A 85 8.50 5.29 10.80
N ALA A 86 9.42 6.12 11.31
CA ALA A 86 9.36 7.58 11.23
C ALA A 86 7.97 8.18 11.62
N GLY A 87 7.36 7.68 12.70
CA GLY A 87 6.04 8.14 13.16
C GLY A 87 4.85 7.61 12.35
N ASN A 88 5.06 6.68 11.42
CA ASN A 88 4.01 5.95 10.71
C ASN A 88 3.93 4.49 11.17
N LEU A 89 2.71 3.93 11.13
CA LEU A 89 2.43 2.55 11.58
C LEU A 89 2.08 1.60 10.43
N ILE A 90 1.87 2.12 9.22
CA ILE A 90 1.38 1.35 8.07
C ILE A 90 2.30 1.60 6.87
N THR A 91 2.69 0.51 6.23
CA THR A 91 3.39 0.51 4.95
C THR A 91 2.57 -0.28 3.93
N MET A 92 2.55 0.16 2.68
CA MET A 92 1.91 -0.56 1.58
C MET A 92 2.92 -1.43 0.85
N ASN A 93 2.57 -2.69 0.59
CA ASN A 93 3.40 -3.63 -0.16
C ASN A 93 2.65 -4.09 -1.41
N GLN A 94 3.37 -4.33 -2.50
CA GLN A 94 2.79 -4.89 -3.72
C GLN A 94 2.36 -6.33 -3.48
N CYS A 95 1.16 -6.68 -3.92
CA CYS A 95 0.70 -8.06 -3.90
C CYS A 95 1.28 -8.85 -5.10
N THR A 96 1.30 -10.17 -4.98
CA THR A 96 1.85 -11.06 -6.02
C THR A 96 1.19 -10.86 -7.38
N LYS A 97 -0.12 -10.56 -7.42
CA LYS A 97 -0.84 -10.31 -8.68
C LYS A 97 -0.28 -9.07 -9.40
N LEU A 98 0.01 -8.00 -8.66
CA LEU A 98 0.61 -6.79 -9.22
C LEU A 98 2.08 -7.03 -9.64
N GLN A 99 2.84 -7.77 -8.84
CA GLN A 99 4.22 -8.13 -9.18
C GLN A 99 4.28 -8.93 -10.48
N ASN A 100 3.43 -9.94 -10.63
CA ASN A 100 3.34 -10.76 -11.85
C ASN A 100 2.94 -9.93 -13.07
N TYR A 101 1.98 -9.02 -12.91
CA TYR A 101 1.60 -8.08 -13.97
C TYR A 101 2.80 -7.24 -14.42
N HIS A 102 3.54 -6.64 -13.48
CA HIS A 102 4.74 -5.87 -13.81
C HIS A 102 5.82 -6.72 -14.48
N MET A 103 6.04 -7.94 -14.00
CA MET A 103 6.99 -8.87 -14.58
C MET A 103 6.64 -9.21 -16.05
N GLU A 104 5.36 -9.44 -16.35
CA GLU A 104 4.89 -9.71 -17.70
C GLU A 104 5.08 -8.48 -18.63
N GLN A 105 4.74 -7.29 -18.14
CA GLN A 105 4.96 -6.05 -18.89
C GLN A 105 6.45 -5.82 -19.17
N ASN A 106 7.31 -6.08 -18.19
CA ASN A 106 8.75 -5.97 -18.38
C ASN A 106 9.27 -6.98 -19.39
N ARG A 107 8.80 -8.24 -19.33
CA ARG A 107 9.17 -9.27 -20.31
C ARG A 107 8.80 -8.86 -21.74
N LYS A 108 7.62 -8.26 -21.95
CA LYS A 108 7.19 -7.75 -23.27
C LYS A 108 8.11 -6.65 -23.79
N LYS A 109 8.50 -5.70 -22.93
CA LYS A 109 9.45 -4.63 -23.28
C LYS A 109 10.82 -5.18 -23.69
N LEU A 110 11.35 -6.15 -22.94
CA LEU A 110 12.64 -6.77 -23.24
C LEU A 110 12.65 -7.48 -24.60
N ILE A 111 11.55 -8.16 -24.96
CA ILE A 111 11.39 -8.77 -26.28
C ILE A 111 11.40 -7.69 -27.38
N GLN A 112 10.66 -6.59 -27.17
CA GLN A 112 10.63 -5.47 -28.12
C GLN A 112 12.03 -4.89 -28.38
N CYS A 113 12.86 -4.75 -27.34
CA CYS A 113 14.24 -4.28 -27.49
C CYS A 113 15.15 -5.30 -28.22
N HIS A 114 14.84 -6.60 -28.17
CA HIS A 114 15.61 -7.63 -28.86
C HIS A 114 15.30 -7.69 -30.37
N VAL A 115 14.12 -7.24 -30.78
CA VAL A 115 13.72 -7.10 -32.18
C VAL A 115 14.32 -5.80 -32.74
N ILE A 116 15.64 -5.81 -32.96
CA ILE A 116 16.35 -4.77 -33.71
C ILE A 116 16.20 -5.11 -35.21
N PRO A 117 15.64 -4.22 -36.05
CA PRO A 117 15.55 -4.43 -37.49
C PRO A 117 16.92 -4.75 -38.08
N LYS A 118 16.99 -5.70 -39.03
CA LYS A 118 18.26 -6.11 -39.66
C LYS A 118 19.01 -4.91 -40.26
N GLU A 119 18.28 -3.91 -40.73
CA GLU A 119 18.80 -2.66 -41.29
C GLU A 119 19.72 -1.90 -40.32
N VAL A 120 19.46 -1.95 -39.01
CA VAL A 120 20.25 -1.22 -37.99
C VAL A 120 21.46 -2.03 -37.51
N LYS A 121 21.51 -3.36 -37.74
CA LYS A 121 22.64 -4.23 -37.34
C LYS A 121 23.87 -4.12 -38.23
N VAL A 122 23.77 -3.46 -39.38
CA VAL A 122 24.85 -3.40 -40.39
C VAL A 122 25.72 -2.13 -40.24
N ALA A 123 25.39 -1.24 -39.29
CA ALA A 123 26.23 -0.08 -39.00
C ALA A 123 27.53 -0.51 -38.29
N THR A 124 28.65 -0.43 -38.99
CA THR A 124 30.01 -0.58 -38.43
C THR A 124 30.66 0.79 -38.28
N PHE A 125 31.54 0.98 -37.29
CA PHE A 125 32.27 2.24 -37.09
C PHE A 125 33.08 2.69 -38.31
N ASN A 126 33.34 1.80 -39.28
CA ASN A 126 34.04 2.10 -40.52
C ASN A 126 33.26 3.00 -41.49
N THR A 127 31.96 3.24 -41.29
CA THR A 127 31.14 4.12 -42.13
C THR A 127 30.82 5.46 -41.49
N ILE A 128 31.41 5.76 -40.33
CA ILE A 128 31.21 7.04 -39.66
C ILE A 128 32.22 8.03 -40.25
N GLU A 129 31.76 8.88 -41.16
CA GLU A 129 32.54 10.04 -41.58
C GLU A 129 32.58 11.03 -40.41
N ILE A 130 33.75 11.14 -39.80
CA ILE A 130 34.01 12.16 -38.79
C ILE A 130 34.25 13.46 -39.54
N THR A 131 33.23 14.31 -39.63
CA THR A 131 33.42 15.69 -40.09
C THR A 131 34.09 16.48 -38.97
N SER A 132 35.36 16.81 -39.17
CA SER A 132 36.10 17.75 -38.32
C SER A 132 35.74 19.18 -38.72
N ASP A 133 35.09 19.91 -37.82
CA ASP A 133 35.05 21.38 -37.84
C ASP A 133 36.35 21.96 -37.27
#